data_AF-A0A1Y1Q1B9-F1
#
_entry.id   AF-A0A1Y1Q1B9-F1
#
_cell.length_a   1.000
_cell.length_b   1.000
_cell.length_c   1.000
_cell.angle_alpha   90.00
_cell.angle_beta   90.00
_cell.angle_gamma   90.00
#
_symmetry.space_group_name_H-M   'P 1'
#
loop_
_entity.id
_entity.type
_entity.pdbx_description
1 polymer ?
#
loop_
_entity_poly.entity_id
_entity_poly.type
_entity_poly.pdbx_seq_one_letter_code
_entity_poly.pdbx_strand_id
1 'polypeptide(L)' 'MKRQTLLKHLRRYGCYLKGSHSLWTNPANGKIEAIPRHTEIADRLAQKICRCLDIPSVK' A
#
# COMPACT_ATOMS: atom_id res chain seq x y z
N MET A 1 7.54 -2.23 -10.04
CA MET A 1 7.80 -0.86 -9.55
C MET A 1 8.58 -0.85 -8.22
N LYS A 2 9.26 0.26 -7.92
CA LYS A 2 9.93 0.48 -6.62
C LYS A 2 8.92 0.53 -5.46
N ARG A 3 9.20 -0.20 -4.38
CA ARG A 3 8.42 -0.19 -3.12
C ARG A 3 8.20 1.22 -2.59
N GLN A 4 9.22 2.08 -2.62
CA GLN A 4 9.12 3.46 -2.14
C GLN A 4 8.06 4.27 -2.90
N THR A 5 7.86 4.01 -4.20
CA THR A 5 6.82 4.66 -5.00
C THR A 5 5.44 4.27 -4.50
N LEU A 6 5.21 2.97 -4.25
CA LEU A 6 3.96 2.50 -3.65
C LEU A 6 3.73 3.14 -2.28
N LEU A 7 4.72 3.15 -1.39
CA LEU A 7 4.55 3.73 -0.04
C LEU A 7 4.21 5.24 -0.09
N LYS A 8 4.83 6.00 -1.00
CA LYS A 8 4.51 7.41 -1.20
C LYS A 8 3.06 7.59 -1.66
N HIS A 9 2.62 6.75 -2.61
CA HIS A 9 1.23 6.73 -3.08
C HIS A 9 0.25 6.43 -1.94
N LEU A 10 0.51 5.40 -1.14
CA LEU A 10 -0.34 5.06 0.01
C LEU A 10 -0.49 6.22 1.00
N ARG A 11 0.62 6.88 1.37
CA ARG A 11 0.59 8.05 2.25
C ARG A 11 -0.21 9.20 1.67
N ARG A 12 -0.13 9.41 0.35
CA ARG A 12 -0.92 10.45 -0.35
C ARG A 12 -2.43 10.22 -0.22
N TYR A 13 -2.88 8.96 -0.15
CA TYR A 13 -4.28 8.59 0.09
C TYR A 13 -4.60 8.35 1.58
N GLY A 14 -3.78 8.87 2.50
CA GLY A 14 -4.04 8.80 3.93
C GLY A 14 -3.81 7.44 4.57
N CYS A 15 -3.29 6.46 3.84
CA CYS A 15 -2.92 5.17 4.41
C CYS A 15 -1.62 5.29 5.21
N TYR A 16 -1.52 4.56 6.32
CA TYR A 16 -0.34 4.58 7.19
C TYR A 16 0.05 3.18 7.68
N LEU A 17 1.29 3.07 8.17
CA LEU A 17 1.82 1.83 8.72
C LEU A 17 1.21 1.57 10.10
N LYS A 18 0.45 0.47 10.22
CA LYS A 18 -0.13 0.00 11.48
C LYS A 18 0.83 -0.99 12.15
N GLY A 19 1.84 -0.44 12.82
CA GLY A 19 2.77 -1.20 13.68
C GLY A 19 3.92 -1.92 12.96
N SER A 20 4.50 -2.91 13.64
CA SER A 20 5.77 -3.56 13.30
C SER A 20 5.60 -4.85 12.49
N HIS A 21 4.98 -4.79 11.31
CA HIS A 21 5.04 -5.92 10.34
C HIS A 21 4.68 -5.58 8.90
N SER A 22 4.97 -4.36 8.43
CA SER A 22 4.59 -3.91 7.07
C SER A 22 3.08 -3.95 6.80
N LEU A 23 2.26 -3.95 7.85
CA LEU A 23 0.81 -3.82 7.77
C LEU A 23 0.46 -2.36 7.54
N TRP A 24 -0.27 -2.07 6.49
CA TRP A 24 -0.77 -0.74 6.17
C TRP A 24 -2.27 -0.72 6.30
N THR A 25 -2.81 0.40 6.78
CA THR A 25 -4.24 0.56 6.98
C THR A 25 -4.73 1.84 6.31
N ASN A 26 -5.93 1.77 5.73
CA ASN A 26 -6.70 2.93 5.33
C ASN A 26 -7.65 3.30 6.48
N PRO A 27 -7.45 4.44 7.18
CA PRO A 27 -8.31 4.83 8.29
C PRO A 27 -9.75 5.15 7.87
N ALA A 28 -9.99 5.51 6.60
CA ALA A 28 -11.32 5.92 6.14
C ALA A 28 -12.33 4.75 6.12
N ASN A 29 -11.86 3.52 5.96
CA ASN A 29 -12.70 2.32 5.88
C ASN A 29 -12.20 1.16 6.74
N GLY A 30 -11.10 1.34 7.48
CA GLY A 30 -10.50 0.33 8.34
C GLY A 30 -9.82 -0.84 7.62
N LYS A 31 -9.72 -0.82 6.28
CA LYS A 31 -9.07 -1.90 5.52
C LYS A 31 -7.58 -1.96 5.82
N ILE A 32 -7.04 -3.18 5.83
CA ILE A 32 -5.63 -3.47 6.18
C ILE A 32 -5.05 -4.39 5.12
N GLU A 33 -3.82 -4.12 4.68
CA GLU A 33 -3.10 -4.96 3.73
C GLU A 33 -1.62 -5.03 4.11
N ALA A 34 -1.00 -6.20 3.90
CA ALA A 34 0.43 -6.39 4.11
C ALA A 34 1.22 -5.96 2.87
N ILE A 35 2.25 -5.15 3.06
CA ILE A 35 3.13 -4.70 1.97
C ILE A 35 4.46 -5.46 2.02
N PRO A 36 4.89 -6.08 0.92
CA PRO A 36 6.21 -6.71 0.87
C PRO A 36 7.36 -5.75 1.22
N ARG A 37 8.42 -6.29 1.81
CA ARG A 37 9.60 -5.51 2.26
C ARG A 37 10.71 -5.39 1.23
N HIS A 38 10.70 -6.21 0.18
CA HIS A 38 11.69 -6.15 -0.89
C HIS A 38 11.59 -4.85 -1.69
N THR A 39 12.66 -4.50 -2.41
CA THR A 39 12.79 -3.22 -3.12
C THR A 39 11.87 -3.07 -4.31
N GLU A 40 11.60 -4.16 -5.04
CA GLU A 40 10.81 -4.18 -6.27
C GLU A 40 9.51 -4.99 -6.10
N ILE A 41 8.36 -4.34 -6.28
CA ILE A 41 7.03 -4.95 -6.19
C ILE A 41 6.49 -5.09 -7.62
N ALA A 42 6.01 -6.27 -7.98
CA ALA A 42 5.35 -6.49 -9.27
C ALA A 42 4.13 -5.56 -9.43
N ASP A 43 3.95 -4.94 -10.60
CA ASP A 43 2.93 -3.90 -10.79
C ASP A 43 1.51 -4.43 -10.56
N ARG A 44 1.24 -5.69 -10.95
CA ARG A 44 -0.04 -6.37 -10.65
C ARG A 44 -0.29 -6.50 -9.15
N LEU A 45 0.75 -6.77 -8.36
CA LEU A 45 0.65 -6.86 -6.90
C LEU A 45 0.39 -5.47 -6.30
N ALA A 46 1.09 -4.43 -6.77
CA ALA A 46 0.85 -3.05 -6.34
C ALA A 46 -0.59 -2.60 -6.63
N GLN A 47 -1.13 -2.93 -7.80
CA GLN A 47 -2.53 -2.66 -8.16
C GLN A 47 -3.50 -3.41 -7.24
N LYS A 48 -3.23 -4.69 -6.94
CA LYS A 48 -4.05 -5.47 -5.99
C LYS A 48 -4.05 -4.84 -4.60
N ILE A 49 -2.89 -4.44 -4.08
CA ILE A 49 -2.75 -3.76 -2.78
C ILE A 49 -3.58 -2.47 -2.75
N CYS A 50 -3.51 -1.64 -3.81
CA CYS A 50 -4.31 -0.41 -3.91
C CYS A 50 -5.82 -0.71 -3.87
N ARG A 51 -6.28 -1.76 -4.57
CA ARG A 51 -7.68 -2.19 -4.55
C ARG A 51 -8.10 -2.71 -3.17
N CYS A 52 -7.26 -3.51 -2.51
CA CYS A 52 -7.52 -3.98 -1.14
C CYS A 52 -7.65 -2.82 -0.14
N LEU A 53 -6.85 -1.77 -0.29
CA LEU A 53 -6.93 -0.57 0.55
C LEU A 53 -7.99 0.44 0.07
N ASP A 54 -8.69 0.15 -1.02
CA ASP A 54 -9.76 0.99 -1.60
C ASP A 54 -9.29 2.38 -2.05
N ILE A 55 -8.15 2.41 -2.73
CA ILE A 55 -7.57 3.63 -3.27
C ILE A 55 -7.26 3.48 -4.77
N PRO A 56 -7.13 4.58 -5.53
CA PRO A 56 -6.74 4.54 -6.92
C PRO A 56 -5.44 3.75 -7.12
N SER A 57 -5.33 3.03 -8.23
CA SER A 57 -4.11 2.28 -8.55
C SER A 57 -2.94 3.24 -8.77
N VAL A 58 -1.77 2.84 -8.25
CA VAL A 58 -0.53 3.56 -8.51
C VAL A 58 -0.18 3.43 -10.00
N LYS A 59 0.19 4.56 -10.61
CA LYS A 59 0.62 4.63 -12.02
C LYS A 59 2.09 4.25 -12.16
#